data_AF-A0A497GCM6-F1
#
_entry.id   AF-A0A497GCM6-F1
#
_cell.length_a   1.000
_cell.length_b   1.000
_cell.length_c   1.000
_cell.angle_alpha   90.00
_cell.angle_beta   90.00
_cell.angle_gamma   90.00
#
_symmetry.space_group_name_H-M   'P 1'
#
loop_
_entity.id
_entity.type
_entity.pdbx_description
1 polymer ?
#
loop_
_entity_poly.entity_id
_entity_poly.type
_entity_poly.pdbx_seq_one_letter_code
_entity_poly.pdbx_strand_id
1 'polypeptide(L)'
;MPEHQTLEVRNPEEALNTLSKVLSSKQGGKRVRRGGCDLRRLDEEGSTYELVTTYIYKPGRFSKERSVVVVLPLKRSPDGIYKGDLNEAVFRILVDKKGSLEEEWSGNLKDAENKIPDIAKMYLEDINDLVEAIKGR
;
A
#
# COMPACT_ATOMS: atom_id res chain seq x y z
N MET A 1 3.20 19.79 11.04
CA MET A 1 2.41 19.22 9.92
C MET A 1 3.29 18.15 9.32
N PRO A 2 2.82 16.91 9.09
CA PRO A 2 3.65 15.96 8.37
C PRO A 2 3.84 16.51 6.96
N GLU A 3 5.09 16.56 6.50
CA GLU A 3 5.43 17.01 5.16
C GLU A 3 4.64 16.18 4.14
N HIS A 4 4.13 16.83 3.09
CA HIS A 4 3.50 16.12 1.97
C HIS A 4 4.52 15.17 1.37
N GLN A 5 4.41 13.89 1.73
CA GLN A 5 5.35 12.89 1.29
C GLN A 5 4.80 12.30 -0.01
N THR A 6 5.56 12.51 -1.08
CA THR A 6 5.22 12.06 -2.42
C THR A 6 6.23 11.00 -2.83
N LEU A 7 5.74 9.88 -3.36
CA LEU A 7 6.55 8.92 -4.08
C LEU A 7 6.72 9.41 -5.52
N GLU A 8 7.96 9.58 -5.97
CA GLU A 8 8.28 9.95 -7.35
C GLU A 8 9.09 8.83 -8.00
N VAL A 9 8.60 8.29 -9.13
CA VAL A 9 9.27 7.22 -9.88
C VAL A 9 9.22 7.46 -11.37
N ARG A 10 10.32 7.21 -12.08
CA ARG A 10 10.34 7.27 -13.55
C ARG A 10 9.70 6.04 -14.20
N ASN A 11 9.78 4.90 -13.53
CA ASN A 11 9.18 3.65 -13.96
C ASN A 11 8.33 3.05 -12.83
N PRO A 12 7.01 2.89 -13.00
CA PRO A 12 6.14 2.24 -12.01
C PRO A 12 6.57 0.81 -11.65
N GLU A 13 7.17 0.06 -12.58
CA GLU A 13 7.68 -1.28 -12.30
C GLU A 13 8.89 -1.25 -11.35
N GLU A 14 9.67 -0.16 -11.36
CA GLU A 14 10.76 0.02 -10.39
C GLU A 14 10.20 0.17 -8.97
N ALA A 15 9.08 0.88 -8.82
CA ALA A 15 8.37 1.00 -7.55
C ALA A 15 7.91 -0.37 -7.06
N LEU A 16 7.26 -1.16 -7.94
CA LEU A 16 6.82 -2.52 -7.63
C LEU A 16 7.99 -3.41 -7.18
N ASN A 17 9.06 -3.47 -7.97
CA ASN A 17 10.21 -4.33 -7.71
C ASN A 17 10.93 -3.94 -6.41
N THR A 18 11.04 -2.64 -6.14
CA THR A 18 11.68 -2.14 -4.92
C THR A 18 10.79 -2.39 -3.70
N LEU A 19 9.49 -2.15 -3.81
CA LEU A 19 8.54 -2.45 -2.74
C LEU A 19 8.52 -3.95 -2.42
N SER A 20 8.53 -4.82 -3.44
CA SER A 20 8.60 -6.28 -3.24
C SER A 20 9.83 -6.70 -2.42
N LYS A 21 10.98 -6.08 -2.67
CA LYS A 21 12.21 -6.27 -1.87
C LYS A 21 12.05 -5.75 -0.44
N VAL A 22 11.48 -4.55 -0.26
CA VAL A 22 11.18 -4.01 1.07
C VAL A 22 10.31 -4.98 1.86
N LEU A 23 9.21 -5.44 1.27
CA LEU A 23 8.25 -6.30 1.94
C LEU A 23 8.82 -7.68 2.29
N SER A 24 9.65 -8.26 1.41
CA SER A 24 10.30 -9.56 1.66
C SER A 24 11.46 -9.50 2.65
N SER A 25 12.12 -8.35 2.79
CA SER A 25 13.26 -8.17 3.71
C SER A 25 12.86 -8.08 5.19
N LYS A 26 11.58 -7.82 5.49
CA LYS A 26 11.10 -7.58 6.85
C LYS A 26 10.19 -8.71 7.33
N GLN A 27 10.48 -9.28 8.49
CA GLN A 27 9.54 -10.18 9.16
C GLN A 27 8.28 -9.40 9.61
N GLY A 28 7.11 -10.00 9.39
CA GLY A 28 5.85 -9.49 9.93
C GLY A 28 5.75 -9.65 11.45
N GLY A 29 4.86 -8.89 12.08
CA GLY A 29 4.52 -9.04 13.49
C GLY A 29 3.40 -10.06 13.73
N LYS A 30 3.10 -10.33 15.01
CA LYS A 30 2.01 -11.26 15.39
C LYS A 30 0.61 -10.81 14.98
N ARG A 31 0.40 -9.50 14.80
CA ARG A 31 -0.90 -8.90 14.40
C ARG A 31 -0.99 -8.52 12.94
N VAL A 32 0.14 -8.17 12.32
CA VAL A 32 0.20 -7.71 10.93
C VAL A 32 1.33 -8.42 10.22
N ARG A 33 1.03 -9.05 9.10
CA ARG A 33 2.01 -9.65 8.19
C ARG A 33 1.92 -8.99 6.82
N ARG A 34 3.04 -8.90 6.11
CA ARG A 34 3.09 -8.43 4.72
C ARG A 34 2.69 -9.58 3.81
N GLY A 35 1.68 -9.37 2.96
CA GLY A 35 1.16 -10.36 2.03
C GLY A 35 1.81 -10.29 0.65
N GLY A 36 2.13 -9.08 0.18
CA GLY A 36 2.79 -8.85 -1.11
C GLY A 36 2.42 -7.50 -1.71
N CYS A 37 2.88 -7.25 -2.92
CA CYS A 37 2.51 -6.08 -3.70
C CYS A 37 2.27 -6.45 -5.17
N ASP A 38 1.51 -5.59 -5.85
CA ASP A 38 1.19 -5.71 -7.26
C ASP A 38 1.11 -4.30 -7.90
N LEU A 39 1.16 -4.24 -9.21
CA LEU A 39 1.02 -3.01 -9.97
C LEU A 39 -0.07 -3.17 -11.02
N ARG A 40 -1.10 -2.33 -10.92
CA ARG A 40 -2.23 -2.37 -11.84
C ARG A 40 -2.25 -1.13 -12.71
N ARG A 41 -2.26 -1.33 -14.02
CA ARG A 41 -2.48 -0.25 -15.00
C ARG A 41 -3.97 0.08 -15.06
N LEU A 42 -4.33 1.37 -14.98
CA LEU A 42 -5.73 1.80 -14.99
C LEU A 42 -6.22 2.30 -16.36
N ASP A 43 -5.32 2.63 -17.27
CA ASP A 43 -5.66 3.14 -18.60
C ASP A 43 -4.75 2.55 -19.69
N GLU A 44 -5.25 2.54 -20.93
CA GLU A 44 -4.52 2.01 -22.09
C GLU A 44 -3.32 2.88 -22.49
N GLU A 45 -3.23 4.11 -22.00
CA GLU A 45 -2.13 5.06 -22.25
C GLU A 45 -0.95 4.84 -21.28
N GLY A 46 -1.19 4.18 -20.16
CA GLY A 46 -0.22 3.99 -19.09
C GLY A 46 0.09 5.28 -18.36
N SER A 47 -0.85 6.22 -18.32
CA SER A 47 -0.72 7.48 -17.57
C SER A 47 -1.06 7.31 -16.10
N THR A 48 -1.84 6.28 -15.74
CA THR A 48 -2.22 5.99 -14.36
C THR A 48 -1.99 4.52 -13.99
N TYR A 49 -1.35 4.33 -12.84
CA TYR A 49 -1.17 3.02 -12.20
C TYR A 49 -1.67 3.04 -10.75
N GLU A 50 -1.99 1.87 -10.22
CA GLU A 50 -2.19 1.62 -8.81
C GLU A 50 -1.07 0.73 -8.30
N LEU A 51 -0.28 1.24 -7.35
CA LEU A 51 0.62 0.41 -6.56
C LEU A 51 -0.18 -0.20 -5.42
N VAL A 52 -0.37 -1.52 -5.48
CA VAL A 52 -1.21 -2.26 -4.55
C VAL A 52 -0.32 -2.98 -3.54
N THR A 53 -0.64 -2.85 -2.26
CA THR A 53 0.03 -3.57 -1.17
C THR A 53 -0.98 -4.35 -0.37
N THR A 54 -0.73 -5.62 -0.11
CA THR A 54 -1.60 -6.47 0.71
C THR A 54 -0.94 -6.77 2.05
N TYR A 55 -1.71 -6.63 3.12
CA TYR A 55 -1.36 -7.02 4.47
C TYR A 55 -2.35 -8.06 4.99
N ILE A 56 -1.88 -8.93 5.88
CA ILE A 56 -2.73 -9.86 6.63
C ILE A 56 -2.84 -9.33 8.05
N TYR A 57 -4.06 -9.00 8.47
CA TYR A 57 -4.36 -8.39 9.75
C TYR A 57 -5.13 -9.34 10.67
N LYS A 58 -4.66 -9.49 11.90
CA LYS A 58 -5.32 -10.25 12.97
C LYS A 58 -5.55 -9.33 14.18
N PRO A 59 -6.75 -8.74 14.33
CA PRO A 59 -7.01 -7.72 15.35
C PRO A 59 -6.96 -8.24 16.79
N GLY A 60 -7.11 -9.55 17.00
CA GLY A 60 -7.08 -10.17 18.32
C GLY A 60 -6.72 -11.66 18.26
N ARG A 61 -6.34 -12.23 19.41
CA ARG A 61 -5.89 -13.63 19.51
C ARG A 61 -6.92 -14.62 18.93
N PHE A 62 -8.20 -14.35 19.14
CA PHE A 62 -9.33 -15.17 18.71
C PHE A 62 -10.04 -14.63 17.46
N SER A 63 -9.60 -13.50 16.91
CA SER A 63 -10.19 -12.94 15.70
C SER A 63 -9.73 -13.72 14.47
N LYS A 64 -10.60 -13.80 13.47
CA LYS A 64 -10.23 -14.28 12.13
C LYS A 64 -9.24 -13.31 11.49
N GLU A 65 -8.34 -13.85 10.68
CA GLU A 65 -7.48 -13.03 9.83
C GLU A 65 -8.32 -12.31 8.78
N ARG A 66 -7.86 -11.11 8.42
CA ARG A 66 -8.45 -10.25 7.41
C ARG A 66 -7.37 -9.85 6.42
N SER A 67 -7.72 -9.73 5.15
CA SER A 67 -6.82 -9.15 4.17
C SER A 67 -7.06 -7.65 4.14
N VAL A 68 -6.00 -6.85 4.23
CA VAL A 68 -6.07 -5.41 4.06
C VAL A 68 -5.32 -5.05 2.79
N VAL A 69 -6.03 -4.54 1.80
CA VAL A 69 -5.47 -4.09 0.54
C VAL A 69 -5.34 -2.58 0.60
N VAL A 70 -4.13 -2.07 0.36
CA VAL A 70 -3.83 -0.65 0.30
C VAL A 70 -3.47 -0.31 -1.13
N VAL A 71 -4.11 0.73 -1.67
CA VAL A 71 -3.94 1.15 -3.05
C VAL A 71 -3.38 2.57 -3.03
N LEU A 72 -2.21 2.77 -3.63
CA LEU A 72 -1.62 4.08 -3.86
C LEU A 72 -1.69 4.43 -5.36
N PRO A 73 -2.48 5.45 -5.75
CA PRO A 73 -2.50 5.92 -7.13
C PRO A 73 -1.16 6.55 -7.53
N LEU A 74 -0.66 6.19 -8.70
CA LEU A 74 0.51 6.78 -9.35
C LEU A 74 0.07 7.44 -10.65
N LYS A 75 0.18 8.76 -10.72
CA LYS A 75 -0.24 9.56 -11.89
C LYS A 75 0.98 10.12 -12.60
N ARG A 76 1.04 9.99 -13.92
CA ARG A 76 2.13 10.53 -14.73
C ARG A 76 2.00 12.06 -14.86
N SER A 77 3.01 12.79 -14.42
CA SER A 77 3.14 14.23 -14.67
C SER A 77 3.68 14.52 -16.09
N PRO A 78 3.54 15.76 -16.59
CA PRO A 78 3.98 16.13 -17.95
C PRO A 78 5.48 15.95 -18.21
N ASP A 79 6.30 15.96 -17.17
CA ASP A 79 7.75 15.66 -17.21
C ASP A 79 8.05 14.15 -17.37
N GLY A 80 7.01 13.32 -17.43
CA GLY A 80 7.11 11.87 -17.58
C GLY A 80 7.33 11.10 -16.29
N ILE A 81 7.40 11.77 -15.13
CA ILE A 81 7.56 11.14 -13.81
C ILE A 81 6.18 10.70 -13.29
N TYR A 82 6.11 9.56 -12.62
CA TYR A 82 4.90 9.14 -11.91
C TYR A 82 4.96 9.59 -10.47
N LYS A 83 3.88 10.19 -9.99
CA LYS A 83 3.76 10.71 -8.62
C LYS A 83 2.61 10.05 -7.89
N GLY A 84 2.86 9.62 -6.66
CA GLY A 84 1.84 9.14 -5.73
C GLY A 84 1.88 9.91 -4.42
N ASP A 85 0.78 10.59 -4.08
CA ASP A 85 0.62 11.22 -2.77
C ASP A 85 0.18 10.15 -1.77
N LEU A 86 0.96 9.96 -0.70
CA LEU A 86 0.68 8.95 0.32
C LEU A 86 -0.68 9.17 1.00
N ASN A 87 -1.20 10.40 1.01
CA ASN A 87 -2.52 10.72 1.57
C ASN A 87 -3.68 10.32 0.64
N GLU A 88 -3.42 10.10 -0.65
CA GLU A 88 -4.41 9.55 -1.59
C GLU A 88 -4.56 8.03 -1.46
N ALA A 89 -3.80 7.39 -0.57
CA ALA A 89 -3.88 5.95 -0.36
C ALA A 89 -5.24 5.53 0.19
N VAL A 90 -5.82 4.49 -0.42
CA VAL A 90 -7.09 3.89 -0.01
C VAL A 90 -6.84 2.53 0.61
N PHE A 91 -7.35 2.34 1.83
CA PHE A 91 -7.29 1.11 2.59
C PHE A 91 -8.62 0.38 2.47
N ARG A 92 -8.58 -0.94 2.22
CA ARG A 92 -9.77 -1.80 2.12
C ARG A 92 -9.59 -3.04 2.97
N ILE A 93 -10.51 -3.30 3.89
CA ILE A 93 -10.54 -4.55 4.67
C ILE A 93 -11.43 -5.54 3.92
N LEU A 94 -10.82 -6.62 3.46
CA LEU A 94 -11.50 -7.74 2.82
C LEU A 94 -11.62 -8.91 3.78
N VAL A 95 -12.82 -9.47 3.87
CA VAL A 95 -13.12 -10.64 4.71
C VAL A 95 -13.72 -11.76 3.87
N ASP A 96 -13.32 -12.99 4.14
CA ASP A 96 -13.94 -14.16 3.52
C ASP A 96 -15.31 -14.41 4.17
N LYS A 97 -16.35 -14.30 3.35
CA LYS A 97 -17.70 -14.73 3.67
C LYS A 97 -18.12 -15.79 2.66
N LYS A 98 -18.22 -17.03 3.13
CA LYS A 98 -18.73 -18.18 2.37
C LYS A 98 -17.99 -18.43 1.04
N GLY A 99 -16.68 -18.19 0.99
CA GLY A 99 -15.85 -18.44 -0.19
C GLY A 99 -15.74 -17.25 -1.14
N SER A 100 -16.32 -16.09 -0.81
CA SER A 100 -16.11 -14.83 -1.51
C SER A 100 -15.47 -13.79 -0.59
N LEU A 101 -14.48 -13.06 -1.10
CA LEU A 101 -13.93 -11.88 -0.43
C LEU A 101 -14.90 -10.72 -0.59
N GLU A 102 -15.44 -10.23 0.52
CA GLU A 102 -16.27 -9.04 0.58
C GLU A 102 -15.50 -7.89 1.24
N GLU A 103 -15.70 -6.67 0.75
CA GLU A 103 -15.24 -5.46 1.42
C GLU A 103 -16.08 -5.22 2.69
N GLU A 104 -15.45 -5.25 3.86
CA GLU A 104 -16.08 -4.90 5.14
C GLU A 104 -16.00 -3.39 5.39
N TRP A 105 -14.93 -2.75 4.92
CA TRP A 105 -14.65 -1.34 5.18
C TRP A 105 -13.63 -0.79 4.19
N SER A 106 -13.79 0.48 3.83
CA SER A 106 -12.78 1.26 3.11
C SER A 106 -12.65 2.68 3.68
N GLY A 107 -11.46 3.25 3.55
CA GLY A 107 -11.16 4.60 4.03
C GLY A 107 -9.78 5.10 3.59
N ASN A 108 -9.52 6.38 3.80
CA ASN A 108 -8.20 6.98 3.53
C ASN A 108 -7.21 6.69 4.68
N LEU A 109 -5.97 7.17 4.55
CA LEU A 109 -4.93 7.02 5.57
C LEU A 109 -5.37 7.49 6.95
N LYS A 110 -5.99 8.66 7.07
CA LYS A 110 -6.43 9.23 8.34
C LYS A 110 -7.52 8.37 9.01
N ASP A 111 -8.43 7.81 8.22
CA ASP A 111 -9.44 6.89 8.75
C ASP A 111 -8.80 5.56 9.18
N ALA A 112 -7.80 5.09 8.42
CA ALA A 112 -7.05 3.87 8.71
C ALA A 112 -6.20 4.00 9.99
N GLU A 113 -5.58 5.15 10.25
CA GLU A 113 -4.85 5.43 11.50
C GLU A 113 -5.74 5.25 12.74
N ASN A 114 -7.04 5.54 12.63
CA ASN A 114 -7.99 5.34 13.71
C ASN A 114 -8.55 3.91 13.74
N LYS A 115 -8.84 3.31 12.58
CA LYS A 115 -9.55 2.02 12.46
C LYS A 115 -8.63 0.80 12.57
N ILE A 116 -7.45 0.87 11.96
CA ILE A 116 -6.45 -0.19 11.82
C ILE A 116 -5.02 0.38 11.99
N PRO A 117 -4.70 0.99 13.16
CA PRO A 117 -3.45 1.71 13.38
C PRO A 117 -2.19 0.89 13.10
N ASP A 118 -2.21 -0.41 13.45
CA ASP A 118 -1.09 -1.33 13.21
C ASP A 118 -0.77 -1.46 11.70
N ILE A 119 -1.80 -1.41 10.83
CA ILE A 119 -1.65 -1.47 9.38
C ILE A 119 -1.21 -0.11 8.82
N ALA A 120 -1.84 0.98 9.25
CA ALA A 120 -1.49 2.33 8.78
C ALA A 120 -0.01 2.65 9.08
N LYS A 121 0.45 2.32 10.30
CA LYS A 121 1.85 2.45 10.68
C LYS A 121 2.77 1.61 9.79
N MET A 122 2.45 0.34 9.58
CA MET A 122 3.28 -0.56 8.76
C MET A 122 3.36 -0.10 7.30
N TYR A 123 2.23 0.38 6.75
CA TYR A 123 2.20 0.97 5.42
C TYR A 123 3.12 2.17 5.29
N LEU A 124 3.08 3.10 6.25
CA LEU A 124 3.96 4.27 6.24
C LEU A 124 5.44 3.87 6.34
N GLU A 125 5.79 2.90 7.19
CA GLU A 125 7.16 2.36 7.28
C GLU A 125 7.63 1.75 5.95
N ASP A 126 6.78 0.98 5.28
CA ASP A 126 7.15 0.29 4.04
C ASP A 126 7.23 1.24 2.84
N ILE A 127 6.34 2.24 2.74
CA ILE A 127 6.41 3.26 1.69
C ILE A 127 7.56 4.24 1.94
N ASN A 128 7.89 4.56 3.20
CA ASN A 128 9.06 5.39 3.50
C ASN A 128 10.35 4.69 3.05
N ASP A 129 10.50 3.41 3.34
CA ASP A 129 11.65 2.65 2.88
C ASP A 129 11.71 2.55 1.36
N LEU A 130 10.55 2.43 0.70
CA LEU A 130 10.46 2.50 -0.76
C LEU A 130 10.96 3.85 -1.29
N VAL A 131 10.47 4.97 -0.73
CA VAL A 131 10.87 6.33 -1.13
C VAL A 131 12.37 6.53 -0.95
N GLU A 132 12.93 6.14 0.19
CA GLU A 132 14.36 6.27 0.46
C GLU A 132 15.21 5.35 -0.45
N ALA A 133 14.75 4.13 -0.73
CA ALA A 133 15.43 3.21 -1.63
C ALA A 133 15.44 3.69 -3.09
N ILE A 134 14.44 4.48 -3.50
CA ILE A 134 14.38 5.09 -4.84
C ILE A 134 15.23 6.37 -4.88
N LYS A 135 15.17 7.22 -3.86
CA LYS A 135 15.99 8.45 -3.80
C LYS A 135 17.49 8.17 -3.70
N GLY A 136 17.87 7.06 -3.06
CA GLY A 136 19.27 6.65 -2.89
C GLY A 136 19.90 6.00 -4.12
N ARG A 137 19.19 5.92 -5.25
CA ARG A 137 19.69 5.41 -6.54
C ARG A 137 20.02 6.55 -7.49
#